data_AF-A0A3C1E0V6-F1
#
_entry.id   AF-A0A3C1E0V6-F1
#
_cell.length_a   1.000
_cell.length_b   1.000
_cell.length_c   1.000
_cell.angle_alpha   90.00
_cell.angle_beta   90.00
_cell.angle_gamma   90.00
#
_symmetry.space_group_name_H-M   'P 1'
#
loop_
_entity.id
_entity.type
_entity.pdbx_description
1 polymer ?
#
loop_
_entity_poly.entity_id
_entity_poly.type
_entity_poly.pdbx_seq_one_letter_code
_entity_poly.pdbx_strand_id
1 'polypeptide(L)'
;MFRSLSGFNYRVWAAGALVSNVGTWMQRTAQDWIVLTQLTNHDAAAVGFVMALQFGPQLLLLPLSGLVADRFDQRKVLMTTQAVMGALGLVLGILTVTNVVQLWHVYVFALLLGCTAAFDAPARQTFVSQLVGRQNLSNAV
;
A
#
# COMPACT_ATOMS: atom_id res chain seq x y z
N MET A 1 -13.82 -25.76 4.69
CA MET A 1 -13.51 -24.98 5.92
C MET A 1 -12.01 -24.74 5.95
N PHE A 2 -11.56 -23.47 5.98
CA PHE A 2 -10.20 -23.03 5.64
C PHE A 2 -9.08 -23.73 6.43
N ARG A 3 -8.47 -24.77 5.84
CA ARG A 3 -7.29 -25.49 6.37
C ARG A 3 -6.04 -24.60 6.47
N SER A 4 -6.00 -23.44 5.81
CA SER A 4 -4.91 -22.46 5.85
C SER A 4 -4.78 -21.74 7.21
N LEU A 5 -5.86 -21.65 8.00
CA LEU A 5 -5.85 -21.06 9.35
C LEU A 5 -5.21 -21.97 10.43
N SER A 6 -4.79 -23.19 10.06
CA SER A 6 -4.20 -24.15 11.00
C SER A 6 -2.77 -23.77 11.44
N GLY A 7 -2.05 -22.96 10.66
CA GLY A 7 -0.72 -22.47 11.02
C GLY A 7 -0.77 -21.17 11.81
N PHE A 8 -0.16 -21.14 13.00
CA PHE A 8 -0.01 -19.93 13.82
C PHE A 8 0.59 -18.75 13.03
N ASN A 9 1.62 -19.04 12.21
CA ASN A 9 2.27 -18.02 11.37
C ASN A 9 1.33 -17.42 10.29
N TYR A 10 0.44 -18.22 9.70
CA TYR A 10 -0.53 -17.70 8.71
C TYR A 10 -1.60 -16.83 9.38
N ARG A 11 -2.06 -17.20 10.59
CA ARG A 11 -3.03 -16.39 11.35
C ARG A 11 -2.48 -15.01 11.73
N VAL A 12 -1.24 -14.97 12.22
CA VAL A 12 -0.57 -13.71 12.57
C VAL A 12 -0.36 -12.84 11.34
N TRP A 13 0.07 -13.44 10.22
CA TRP A 13 0.21 -12.72 8.95
C TRP A 13 -1.13 -12.19 8.44
N ALA A 14 -2.19 -13.01 8.44
CA ALA A 14 -3.51 -12.60 7.96
C ALA A 14 -4.10 -11.45 8.78
N ALA A 15 -3.97 -11.49 10.11
CA ALA A 15 -4.40 -10.38 10.97
C ALA A 15 -3.62 -9.09 10.66
N GLY A 16 -2.29 -9.17 10.52
CA GLY A 16 -1.46 -8.03 10.16
C GLY A 16 -1.76 -7.48 8.75
N ALA A 17 -2.02 -8.36 7.79
CA ALA A 17 -2.37 -8.00 6.42
C ALA A 17 -3.73 -7.29 6.34
N LEU A 18 -4.71 -7.71 7.14
CA LEU A 18 -6.01 -7.03 7.23
C LEU A 18 -5.86 -5.60 7.75
N VAL A 19 -5.16 -5.42 8.88
CA VAL A 19 -4.91 -4.08 9.46
C VAL A 19 -4.18 -3.19 8.46
N SER A 20 -3.15 -3.74 7.81
CA SER A 20 -2.35 -3.05 6.80
C SER A 20 -3.17 -2.59 5.60
N ASN A 21 -4.06 -3.46 5.11
CA ASN A 21 -4.91 -3.14 3.96
C ASN A 21 -5.91 -2.04 4.32
N VAL A 22 -6.56 -2.14 5.48
CA VAL A 22 -7.48 -1.12 5.98
C VAL A 22 -6.76 0.22 6.13
N GLY A 23 -5.58 0.23 6.75
CA GLY A 23 -4.77 1.45 6.91
C GLY A 23 -4.39 2.09 5.58
N THR A 24 -4.03 1.29 4.58
CA THR A 24 -3.69 1.79 3.24
C THR A 24 -4.91 2.46 2.59
N TRP A 25 -6.07 1.81 2.60
CA TRP A 25 -7.29 2.39 2.04
C TRP A 25 -7.71 3.66 2.77
N MET A 26 -7.63 3.67 4.10
CA MET A 26 -7.90 4.85 4.91
C MET A 26 -6.97 6.02 4.54
N GLN A 27 -5.67 5.76 4.33
CA GLN A 27 -4.70 6.77 3.93
C GLN A 27 -5.01 7.37 2.55
N ARG A 28 -5.39 6.53 1.58
CA ARG A 28 -5.80 6.99 0.24
C ARG A 28 -7.04 7.87 0.29
N THR A 29 -8.07 7.43 1.01
CA THR A 29 -9.30 8.21 1.21
C THR A 29 -9.02 9.53 1.91
N ALA A 30 -8.14 9.54 2.92
CA ALA A 30 -7.75 10.77 3.59
C ALA A 30 -7.02 11.75 2.65
N GLN A 31 -6.13 11.25 1.79
CA GLN A 31 -5.45 12.07 0.77
C GLN A 31 -6.45 12.75 -0.18
N ASP A 32 -7.36 11.96 -0.75
CA ASP A 32 -8.38 12.47 -1.67
C ASP A 32 -9.31 13.48 -0.98
N TRP A 33 -9.68 13.21 0.28
CA TRP A 33 -10.48 14.12 1.08
C TRP A 33 -9.79 15.46 1.34
N ILE A 34 -8.50 15.44 1.75
CA ILE A 34 -7.71 16.65 2.02
C ILE A 34 -7.59 17.51 0.75
N VAL A 35 -7.36 16.89 -0.40
CA VAL A 35 -7.25 17.61 -1.68
C VAL A 35 -8.57 18.26 -2.08
N LEU A 36 -9.67 17.50 -1.95
CA LEU A 36 -11.00 17.97 -2.33
C LEU A 36 -11.50 19.12 -1.42
N THR A 37 -11.35 18.94 -0.10
CA THR A 37 -12.02 19.80 0.88
C THR A 37 -11.16 20.96 1.39
N GLN A 38 -9.86 20.73 1.60
CA GLN A 38 -8.99 21.69 2.29
C GLN A 38 -8.13 22.50 1.32
N LEU A 39 -7.72 21.92 0.19
CA LEU A 39 -6.65 22.48 -0.64
C LEU A 39 -7.13 23.08 -1.96
N THR A 40 -8.19 22.53 -2.57
CA THR A 40 -8.53 22.87 -3.96
C THR A 40 -9.96 23.37 -4.14
N ASN A 41 -10.66 23.77 -3.07
CA ASN A 41 -12.04 24.30 -3.13
C ASN A 41 -12.99 23.44 -3.99
N HIS A 42 -12.99 22.13 -3.81
CA HIS A 42 -13.81 21.17 -4.55
C HIS A 42 -13.43 20.97 -6.04
N ASP A 43 -12.21 21.31 -6.42
CA ASP A 43 -11.70 20.98 -7.76
C ASP A 43 -11.47 19.47 -7.92
N ALA A 44 -12.30 18.86 -8.76
CA ALA A 44 -12.23 17.44 -9.08
C ALA A 44 -10.97 17.06 -9.90
N ALA A 45 -10.37 18.02 -10.63
CA ALA A 45 -9.18 17.74 -11.44
C ALA A 45 -7.96 17.38 -10.56
N ALA A 46 -7.78 18.07 -9.44
CA ALA A 46 -6.68 17.81 -8.51
C ALA A 46 -6.80 16.43 -7.85
N VAL A 47 -8.01 16.00 -7.50
CA VAL A 47 -8.26 14.65 -6.97
C VAL A 47 -7.95 13.60 -8.05
N GLY A 48 -8.38 13.84 -9.29
CA GLY A 48 -8.04 12.97 -10.42
C GLY A 48 -6.53 12.82 -10.62
N PHE A 49 -5.77 13.91 -10.46
CA PHE A 49 -4.32 13.88 -10.55
C PHE A 49 -3.67 13.08 -9.41
N VAL A 50 -4.18 13.24 -8.18
CA VAL A 50 -3.74 12.47 -7.01
C VAL A 50 -3.99 10.98 -7.19
N MET A 51 -5.16 10.60 -7.71
CA MET A 51 -5.43 9.21 -8.09
C MET A 51 -4.47 8.70 -9.16
N ALA A 52 -4.19 9.50 -10.19
CA ALA A 52 -3.22 9.14 -11.21
C ALA A 52 -1.82 8.91 -10.62
N LEU A 53 -1.40 9.68 -9.63
CA LEU A 53 -0.13 9.48 -8.93
C LEU A 53 -0.13 8.28 -7.98
N GLN A 54 -1.27 7.94 -7.38
CA GLN A 54 -1.40 6.76 -6.50
C GLN A 54 -1.35 5.44 -7.29
N PHE A 55 -1.96 5.39 -8.48
CA PHE A 55 -2.08 4.15 -9.25
C PHE A 55 -1.17 4.10 -10.49
N GLY A 56 -0.75 5.24 -11.03
CA GLY A 56 0.10 5.33 -12.21
C GLY A 56 1.46 4.64 -12.05
N PRO A 57 2.23 4.91 -10.98
CA PRO A 57 3.51 4.24 -10.75
C PRO A 57 3.37 2.73 -10.62
N GLN A 58 2.26 2.26 -10.03
CA GLN A 58 1.98 0.83 -9.90
C GLN A 58 1.83 0.14 -11.26
N LEU A 59 1.24 0.81 -12.25
CA LEU A 59 1.14 0.31 -13.62
C LEU A 59 2.49 0.35 -14.35
N LEU A 60 3.27 1.42 -14.18
CA LEU A 60 4.54 1.61 -14.87
C LEU A 60 5.67 0.71 -14.31
N LEU A 61 5.67 0.49 -13.00
CA LEU A 61 6.70 -0.29 -12.31
C LEU A 61 6.36 -1.78 -12.21
N LEU A 62 5.22 -2.21 -12.78
CA LEU A 62 4.79 -3.62 -12.78
C LEU A 62 5.91 -4.61 -13.18
N PRO A 63 6.64 -4.45 -14.31
CA PRO A 63 7.69 -5.40 -14.70
C PRO A 63 8.89 -5.38 -13.74
N LEU A 64 9.26 -4.21 -13.21
CA LEU A 64 10.35 -4.05 -12.24
C LEU A 64 10.00 -4.70 -10.90
N SER A 65 8.75 -4.54 -10.47
CA SER A 65 8.27 -5.11 -9.21
C SER A 65 8.25 -6.64 -9.21
N GLY A 66 8.00 -7.26 -10.37
CA GLY A 66 8.08 -8.72 -10.54
C GLY A 66 9.52 -9.22 -10.36
N LEU A 67 10.49 -8.56 -11.00
CA LEU A 67 11.90 -8.90 -10.85
C LEU A 67 12.39 -8.76 -9.40
N VAL A 68 11.92 -7.74 -8.69
CA VAL A 68 12.22 -7.57 -7.26
C VAL A 68 11.60 -8.69 -6.42
N ALA A 69 10.35 -9.08 -6.69
CA ALA A 69 9.67 -10.15 -5.96
C ALA A 69 10.32 -11.53 -6.15
N ASP A 70 10.99 -11.75 -7.29
CA ASP A 70 11.68 -13.00 -7.61
C ASP A 70 13.10 -13.06 -7.04
N ARG A 71 13.81 -11.91 -6.98
CA ARG A 71 15.23 -11.87 -6.56
C ARG A 71 15.46 -11.59 -5.08
N PHE A 72 14.53 -10.92 -4.41
CA PHE A 72 14.71 -10.50 -3.03
C PHE A 72 13.85 -11.33 -2.06
N ASP A 73 14.28 -11.38 -0.80
CA ASP A 73 13.51 -11.99 0.28
C ASP A 73 12.20 -11.22 0.48
N GLN A 74 11.08 -11.87 0.15
CA GLN A 74 9.76 -11.26 0.14
C GLN A 74 9.36 -10.74 1.51
N ARG A 75 9.82 -11.39 2.58
CA ARG A 75 9.55 -10.94 3.95
C ARG A 75 10.21 -9.59 4.22
N LYS A 76 11.46 -9.40 3.78
CA LYS A 76 12.18 -8.14 3.96
C LYS A 76 11.58 -7.04 3.10
N VAL A 77 11.19 -7.35 1.87
CA VAL A 77 10.50 -6.40 0.98
C VAL A 77 9.20 -5.94 1.62
N LEU A 78 8.35 -6.85 2.08
CA LEU A 78 7.09 -6.53 2.76
C LEU A 78 7.29 -5.70 4.03
N MET A 79 8.26 -6.05 4.88
CA MET A 79 8.53 -5.25 6.08
C MET A 79 9.00 -3.84 5.73
N THR A 80 9.78 -3.69 4.66
CA THR A 80 10.28 -2.39 4.19
C THR A 80 9.16 -1.55 3.57
N THR A 81 8.33 -2.11 2.69
CA THR A 81 7.21 -1.40 2.07
C THR A 81 6.21 -0.95 3.12
N GLN A 82 5.87 -1.82 4.08
CA GLN A 82 4.97 -1.47 5.18
C GLN A 82 5.52 -0.39 6.09
N ALA A 83 6.82 -0.42 6.41
CA ALA A 83 7.47 0.63 7.18
C ALA A 83 7.45 1.97 6.42
N VAL A 84 7.73 1.96 5.11
CA VAL A 84 7.70 3.16 4.26
C VAL A 84 6.28 3.72 4.17
N MET A 85 5.27 2.90 3.89
CA MET A 85 3.87 3.34 3.82
C MET A 85 3.40 3.94 5.15
N GLY A 86 3.73 3.28 6.27
CA GLY A 86 3.46 3.79 7.60
C GLY A 86 4.14 5.13 7.89
N ALA A 87 5.42 5.27 7.53
CA ALA A 87 6.15 6.53 7.68
C ALA A 87 5.55 7.66 6.81
N LEU A 88 5.19 7.37 5.56
CA LEU A 88 4.52 8.33 4.67
C LEU A 88 3.18 8.79 5.27
N GLY A 89 2.41 7.85 5.84
CA GLY A 89 1.14 8.16 6.51
C GLY A 89 1.31 9.01 7.75
N LEU A 90 2.31 8.70 8.58
CA LEU A 90 2.62 9.48 9.79
C LEU A 90 3.05 10.90 9.45
N VAL A 91 3.97 11.07 8.51
CA VAL A 91 4.45 12.41 8.13
C VAL A 91 3.32 13.24 7.53
N LEU A 92 2.53 12.66 6.61
CA LEU A 92 1.39 13.37 6.04
C LEU A 92 0.33 13.70 7.09
N GLY A 93 0.07 12.79 8.03
CA GLY A 93 -0.84 13.02 9.16
C GLY A 93 -0.38 14.18 10.05
N ILE A 94 0.91 14.23 10.38
CA ILE A 94 1.50 15.34 11.16
C ILE A 94 1.35 16.67 10.41
N LEU A 95 1.70 16.71 9.12
CA LEU A 95 1.54 17.91 8.29
C LEU A 95 0.08 18.38 8.22
N THR A 96 -0.86 17.44 8.21
CA THR A 96 -2.30 17.72 8.18
C THR A 96 -2.77 18.31 9.52
N VAL A 97 -2.41 17.69 10.65
CA VAL A 97 -2.80 18.17 11.99
C VAL A 97 -2.17 19.53 12.31
N THR A 98 -0.96 19.78 11.82
CA THR A 98 -0.27 21.07 11.98
C THR A 98 -0.76 22.15 11.02
N ASN A 99 -1.71 21.86 10.11
CA ASN A 99 -2.26 22.78 9.11
C ASN A 99 -1.22 23.41 8.16
N VAL A 100 -0.04 22.79 8.01
CA VAL A 100 0.99 23.20 7.04
C VAL A 100 0.94 22.38 5.76
N VAL A 101 -0.03 21.47 5.62
CA VAL A 101 -0.21 20.65 4.43
C VAL A 101 -0.50 21.54 3.22
N GLN A 102 0.13 21.21 2.10
CA GLN A 102 -0.03 21.92 0.83
C GLN A 102 -0.25 20.89 -0.28
N LEU A 103 -0.81 21.33 -1.40
CA LEU A 103 -1.19 20.45 -2.51
C LEU A 103 0.00 19.65 -3.06
N TRP A 104 1.16 20.29 -3.20
CA TRP A 104 2.37 19.62 -3.68
C TRP A 104 2.86 18.53 -2.71
N HIS A 105 2.67 18.70 -1.39
CA HIS A 105 2.99 17.65 -0.42
C HIS A 105 2.15 16.42 -0.75
N VAL A 106 0.84 16.58 -0.92
CA VAL A 106 -0.07 15.45 -1.22
C VAL A 106 0.32 14.77 -2.53
N TYR A 107 0.70 15.51 -3.57
CA TYR A 107 1.18 14.94 -4.82
C TYR A 107 2.45 14.09 -4.64
N VAL A 108 3.43 14.59 -3.89
CA VAL A 108 4.66 13.85 -3.59
C VAL A 108 4.35 12.59 -2.78
N PHE A 109 3.52 12.69 -1.74
CA PHE A 109 3.12 11.54 -0.93
C PHE A 109 2.31 10.52 -1.73
N ALA A 110 1.41 10.96 -2.61
CA ALA A 110 0.64 10.10 -3.50
C ALA A 110 1.55 9.31 -4.45
N LEU A 111 2.53 9.98 -5.06
CA LEU A 111 3.51 9.35 -5.95
C LEU A 111 4.38 8.32 -5.19
N LEU A 112 4.91 8.70 -4.03
CA LEU A 112 5.73 7.79 -3.19
C LEU A 112 4.93 6.59 -2.72
N LEU A 113 3.67 6.79 -2.32
CA LEU A 113 2.76 5.72 -1.94
C LEU A 113 2.51 4.78 -3.13
N GLY A 114 2.24 5.33 -4.32
CA GLY A 114 2.07 4.55 -5.54
C GLY A 114 3.29 3.72 -5.92
N CYS A 115 4.49 4.32 -5.86
CA CYS A 115 5.75 3.62 -6.07
C CYS A 115 5.93 2.47 -5.06
N THR A 116 5.67 2.72 -3.78
CA THR A 116 5.84 1.71 -2.72
C THR A 116 4.82 0.57 -2.88
N ALA A 117 3.56 0.90 -3.19
CA ALA A 117 2.50 -0.07 -3.43
C ALA A 117 2.80 -0.99 -4.64
N ALA A 118 3.55 -0.50 -5.63
CA ALA A 118 3.99 -1.29 -6.78
C ALA A 118 4.83 -2.50 -6.36
N PHE A 119 5.71 -2.33 -5.36
CA PHE A 119 6.55 -3.41 -4.85
C PHE A 119 5.84 -4.28 -3.80
N ASP A 120 4.91 -3.69 -3.04
CA ASP A 120 4.18 -4.37 -1.97
C ASP A 120 3.25 -5.47 -2.50
N ALA A 121 2.52 -5.20 -3.60
CA ALA A 121 1.54 -6.13 -4.16
C ALA A 121 2.14 -7.50 -4.60
N PRO A 122 3.19 -7.56 -5.45
CA PRO A 122 3.78 -8.83 -5.86
C PRO A 122 4.53 -9.53 -4.71
N ALA A 123 5.22 -8.78 -3.85
CA ALA A 123 5.87 -9.35 -2.66
C ALA A 123 4.86 -10.05 -1.74
N ARG A 124 3.67 -9.46 -1.57
CA ARG A 124 2.57 -10.05 -0.80
C ARG A 124 2.05 -11.33 -1.44
N GLN A 125 1.81 -11.34 -2.74
CA GLN A 125 1.32 -12.52 -3.46
C GLN A 125 2.31 -13.69 -3.35
N THR A 126 3.61 -13.42 -3.55
CA THR A 126 4.66 -14.44 -3.44
C THR A 126 4.86 -14.92 -2.01
N PHE A 127 4.75 -14.03 -1.01
CA PHE A 127 4.86 -14.44 0.39
C PHE A 127 3.70 -15.35 0.82
N VAL A 128 2.48 -15.05 0.40
CA VAL A 128 1.30 -15.92 0.68
C VAL A 128 1.48 -17.29 0.07
N SER A 129 1.93 -17.38 -1.18
CA SER A 129 2.13 -18.66 -1.86
C SER A 129 3.20 -19.52 -1.18
N GLN A 130 4.24 -18.90 -0.61
CA GLN A 130 5.25 -19.59 0.21
C GLN A 130 4.71 -20.03 1.57
N LEU A 131 3.91 -19.19 2.24
CA LEU A 131 3.41 -19.44 3.59
C LEU A 131 2.35 -20.56 3.65
N VAL A 132 1.57 -20.74 2.58
CA VAL A 132 0.50 -21.73 2.50
C VAL A 132 0.99 -23.10 2.00
N GLY A 133 2.16 -23.15 1.35
CA GLY A 133 2.68 -24.34 0.68
C GLY A 133 1.83 -24.77 -0.53
N ARG A 134 2.46 -25.38 -1.54
CA ARG A 134 1.82 -25.81 -2.82
C ARG A 134 0.52 -26.63 -2.67
N GLN A 135 0.25 -27.20 -1.50
CA GLN A 135 -0.86 -28.14 -1.27
C GLN A 135 -2.20 -27.47 -0.91
N ASN A 136 -2.26 -26.16 -0.62
CA ASN A 136 -3.49 -25.45 -0.23
C ASN A 136 -3.83 -24.20 -1.07
N LEU A 137 -3.17 -24.01 -2.22
CA LEU A 137 -3.32 -22.82 -3.09
C LEU A 137 -4.75 -22.52 -3.55
N SER A 138 -5.58 -23.55 -3.75
CA SER A 138 -6.97 -23.39 -4.23
C SER A 138 -7.93 -22.77 -3.19
N ASN A 139 -7.51 -22.64 -1.93
CA ASN A 139 -8.38 -22.20 -0.82
C ASN A 139 -7.88 -20.91 -0.13
N ALA A 140 -6.95 -20.20 -0.76
CA ALA A 140 -6.31 -18.98 -0.25
C ALA A 140 -6.47 -17.76 -1.19
N VAL A 141 -7.19 -17.93 -2.31
CA VAL A 141 -7.53 -16.88 -3.29
C VAL A 141 -9.01 -16.56 -3.17
#